data_AF-A0A845KHF7-F1
#
_entry.id   AF-A0A845KHF7-F1
#
_cell.length_a   1.000
_cell.length_b   1.000
_cell.length_c   1.000
_cell.angle_alpha   90.00
_cell.angle_beta   90.00
_cell.angle_gamma   90.00
#
_symmetry.space_group_name_H-M   'P 1'
#
loop_
_entity.id
_entity.type
_entity.pdbx_description
1 polymer ?
#
loop_
_entity_poly.entity_id
_entity_poly.type
_entity_poly.pdbx_seq_one_letter_code
_entity_poly.pdbx_strand_id
1 'polypeptide(L)' 'MNRGRGRRQVRLDSQKHYKGLEENHDAKASERFHTPAYQSYSVEDYLKKMGVDITKGVDAGGADKQDRE' A
#
# COMPACT_ATOMS: atom_id res chain seq x y z
N MET A 1 -6.38 -53.60 -10.03
CA MET A 1 -7.10 -52.33 -9.76
C MET A 1 -6.07 -51.23 -9.53
N ASN A 2 -6.07 -50.17 -10.34
CA ASN A 2 -5.19 -49.01 -10.13
C ASN A 2 -5.74 -48.16 -8.97
N ARG A 3 -4.92 -47.93 -7.94
CA ARG A 3 -5.30 -47.39 -6.62
C ARG A 3 -5.35 -45.86 -6.59
N GLY A 4 -6.21 -45.26 -7.42
CA GLY A 4 -6.45 -43.81 -7.43
C GLY A 4 -5.65 -43.02 -8.49
N ARG A 5 -5.85 -41.70 -8.50
CA ARG A 5 -5.24 -40.78 -9.47
C ARG A 5 -3.73 -40.66 -9.23
N GLY A 6 -2.94 -40.85 -10.27
CA GLY A 6 -1.48 -40.69 -10.20
C GLY A 6 -1.08 -39.24 -9.91
N ARG A 7 0.04 -39.04 -9.21
CA ARG A 7 0.56 -37.71 -8.83
C ARG A 7 0.64 -36.71 -9.98
N ARG A 8 0.98 -37.16 -11.19
CA ARG A 8 1.01 -36.31 -12.40
C ARG A 8 -0.38 -35.79 -12.77
N GLN A 9 -1.41 -36.63 -12.67
CA GLN A 9 -2.79 -36.25 -13.00
C GLN A 9 -3.35 -35.29 -11.95
N VAL A 10 -3.06 -35.52 -10.67
CA VAL A 10 -3.42 -34.58 -9.59
C VAL A 10 -2.81 -33.21 -9.83
N ARG A 11 -1.52 -33.14 -10.19
CA ARG A 11 -0.85 -31.86 -10.51
C ARG A 11 -1.46 -31.14 -11.70
N LEU A 12 -1.77 -31.88 -12.78
CA LEU A 12 -2.39 -31.30 -13.98
C LEU A 12 -3.78 -30.75 -13.68
N ASP A 13 -4.58 -31.48 -12.91
CA ASP A 13 -5.92 -31.03 -12.53
C ASP A 13 -5.86 -29.82 -11.59
N SER A 14 -4.94 -29.78 -10.62
CA SER A 14 -4.72 -28.59 -9.79
C SER A 14 -4.30 -27.38 -10.62
N GLN A 15 -3.38 -27.54 -11.58
CA GLN A 15 -2.93 -26.44 -12.43
C GLN A 15 -4.08 -25.92 -13.31
N LYS A 16 -4.90 -26.81 -13.89
CA LYS A 16 -6.09 -26.41 -14.66
C LYS A 16 -7.12 -25.68 -13.79
N HIS A 17 -7.34 -26.16 -12.57
CA HIS A 17 -8.30 -25.59 -11.64
C HIS A 17 -7.94 -24.15 -11.24
N TYR A 18 -6.69 -23.89 -10.84
CA TYR A 18 -6.27 -22.54 -10.45
C TYR A 18 -6.14 -21.60 -11.65
N LYS A 19 -5.70 -22.09 -12.81
CA LYS A 19 -5.62 -21.27 -14.02
C LYS A 19 -6.99 -20.72 -14.45
N GLY A 20 -8.04 -21.53 -14.40
CA GLY A 20 -9.40 -21.07 -14.72
C GLY A 20 -9.96 -20.04 -13.72
N LEU A 21 -9.47 -20.05 -12.47
CA LEU A 21 -9.84 -19.06 -11.45
C LEU A 21 -9.11 -17.72 -11.66
N GLU A 22 -7.86 -17.74 -12.14
CA GLU A 22 -7.10 -16.52 -12.47
C GLU A 22 -7.68 -15.80 -13.71
N GLU A 23 -8.22 -16.56 -14.66
CA GLU A 23 -8.79 -16.02 -15.92
C GLU A 23 -10.12 -15.26 -15.73
N ASN A 24 -10.83 -15.44 -14.61
CA ASN A 24 -12.14 -14.83 -14.35
C ASN A 24 -12.14 -13.99 -13.07
N HIS A 25 -11.22 -13.04 -12.96
CA HIS A 25 -11.21 -12.08 -11.87
C HIS A 25 -11.93 -10.79 -12.27
N ASP A 26 -12.72 -10.23 -11.34
CA ASP A 26 -13.32 -8.90 -11.52
C ASP A 26 -12.20 -7.85 -11.48
N ALA A 27 -12.00 -7.15 -12.59
CA ALA A 27 -11.00 -6.10 -12.73
C ALA A 27 -11.13 -5.03 -11.63
N LYS A 28 -12.37 -4.71 -11.21
CA LYS A 28 -12.62 -3.74 -10.12
C LYS A 28 -12.19 -4.26 -8.76
N ALA A 29 -12.30 -5.57 -8.53
CA ALA A 29 -11.85 -6.19 -7.29
C ALA A 29 -10.32 -6.22 -7.21
N SER A 30 -9.65 -6.52 -8.33
CA SER A 30 -8.19 -6.46 -8.44
C SER A 30 -7.65 -5.05 -8.17
N GLU A 31 -8.25 -4.03 -8.79
CA GLU A 31 -7.89 -2.63 -8.57
C GLU A 31 -8.00 -2.25 -7.09
N ARG A 32 -9.13 -2.59 -6.44
CA ARG A 32 -9.35 -2.33 -5.01
C ARG A 32 -8.37 -3.04 -4.08
N PHE A 33 -7.88 -4.21 -4.47
CA PHE A 33 -6.89 -4.93 -3.68
C PHE A 33 -5.53 -4.24 -3.70
N HIS A 34 -5.18 -3.62 -4.83
CA HIS A 34 -3.93 -2.90 -5.01
C HIS A 34 -4.00 -1.43 -4.57
N THR A 35 -5.19 -0.86 -4.38
CA THR A 35 -5.31 0.48 -3.81
C THR A 35 -4.85 0.49 -2.35
N PRO A 36 -3.84 1.30 -1.98
CA PRO A 36 -3.42 1.41 -0.60
C PRO A 36 -4.56 1.98 0.24
N ALA A 37 -4.77 1.41 1.44
CA ALA A 37 -5.83 1.84 2.35
C ALA A 37 -5.65 3.28 2.85
N TYR A 38 -4.41 3.77 2.87
CA TYR A 38 -4.06 5.13 3.27
C TYR A 38 -3.39 5.86 2.11
N GLN A 39 -3.86 7.07 1.86
CA GLN A 39 -3.16 8.01 0.98
C GLN A 39 -1.87 8.43 1.67
N SER A 40 -0.74 8.32 0.98
CA SER A 40 0.53 8.84 1.47
C SER A 40 0.40 10.36 1.61
N TYR A 41 0.36 10.84 2.85
CA TYR A 41 0.30 12.26 3.15
C TYR A 41 1.70 12.70 3.57
N SER A 42 2.33 13.55 2.76
CA SER A 42 3.67 14.04 3.09
C SER A 42 3.59 15.12 4.17
N VAL A 43 4.68 15.28 4.93
CA VAL A 43 4.80 16.38 5.90
C VAL A 43 4.67 17.74 5.19
N GLU A 44 5.15 17.84 3.96
CA GLU A 44 5.01 19.05 3.15
C GLU A 44 3.56 19.38 2.84
N ASP A 45 2.73 18.37 2.52
CA ASP A 45 1.29 18.57 2.26
C ASP A 45 0.55 19.03 3.51
N TYR A 46 0.95 18.51 4.68
CA TYR A 46 0.43 18.98 5.97
C TYR A 46 0.79 20.44 6.22
N LEU A 47 2.06 20.79 6.07
CA LEU A 47 2.55 22.15 6.29
C LEU A 47 1.87 23.15 5.34
N LYS A 48 1.72 22.79 4.06
CA LYS A 48 0.95 23.58 3.08
C LYS A 48 -0.51 23.75 3.50
N LYS A 49 -1.18 22.69 3.97
CA LYS A 49 -2.57 22.75 4.46
C LYS A 49 -2.70 23.69 5.67
N MET A 50 -1.68 23.74 6.53
CA MET A 50 -1.62 24.63 7.68
C MET A 50 -1.18 26.07 7.32
N GLY A 51 -0.92 26.36 6.05
CA GLY A 51 -0.49 27.67 5.59
C GLY A 51 0.97 28.02 5.93
N VAL A 52 1.77 27.02 6.28
CA VAL A 52 3.21 27.18 6.56
C VAL A 52 3.98 27.25 5.24
N ASP A 53 4.65 28.37 5.00
CA ASP A 53 5.49 28.56 3.83
C ASP A 53 6.86 27.90 4.05
N ILE A 54 7.06 26.73 3.43
CA ILE A 54 8.28 25.92 3.54
C ILE A 54 9.43 26.53 2.69
N THR A 55 9.12 27.44 1.77
CA THR A 55 10.14 28.06 0.89
C THR A 55 10.88 29.21 1.57
N LYS A 56 10.24 29.84 2.55
CA LYS A 56 10.85 30.85 3.39
C LYS A 56 11.48 30.12 4.56
N GLY A 57 12.80 30.23 4.70
CA GLY A 57 13.51 29.65 5.82
C GLY A 57 12.82 30.01 7.15
N VAL A 58 12.77 29.05 8.08
CA VAL A 58 12.23 29.29 9.42
C VAL A 58 12.99 30.45 10.03
N ASP A 59 12.34 31.60 10.16
CA ASP A 59 12.87 32.73 10.92
C ASP A 59 12.70 32.35 12.38
N ALA A 60 13.73 31.70 12.93
CA ALA A 60 13.78 31.19 14.30
C ALA A 60 13.92 32.37 15.28
N GLY A 61 12.97 33.31 15.27
CA GLY A 61 12.89 34.46 16.17
C GLY A 61 12.39 34.10 17.58
N GLY A 62 12.65 32.88 18.03
CA GLY A 62 12.13 32.36 19.30
C GLY A 62 13.12 31.40 19.94
N ALA A 63 14.24 31.91 20.44
CA ALA A 63 15.11 31.20 21.35
C ALA A 63 15.34 32.06 22.61
N ASP A 64 14.59 31.69 23.66
CA ASP A 64 15.00 31.59 25.05
C ASP A 64 15.38 32.87 25.80
N LYS A 65 14.38 33.49 26.45
CA LYS A 65 14.63 34.28 27.66
C LYS A 65 15.05 33.31 28.77
N GLN A 66 16.35 33.10 28.92
CA GLN A 66 16.92 32.55 30.15
C GLN A 66 16.89 33.65 31.21
N ASP A 67 15.77 33.76 31.93
CA ASP A 67 15.73 34.49 33.19
C ASP A 67 16.43 33.62 34.23
N ARG A 68 17.71 33.91 34.48
CA ARG A 68 18.50 33.31 35.56
C ARG A 68 18.37 34.20 36.80
N GLU A 69 17.62 33.72 37.79
CA GLU A 69 17.64 34.22 39.18
C GLU A 69 19.02 34.04 39.83
#